data_AF-A0A530Z2K6-F1
#
_entry.id   AF-A0A530Z2K6-F1
#
_cell.length_a   1.000
_cell.length_b   1.000
_cell.length_c   1.000
_cell.angle_alpha   90.00
_cell.angle_beta   90.00
_cell.angle_gamma   90.00
#
_symmetry.space_group_name_H-M   'P 1'
#
loop_
_entity.id
_entity.type
_entity.pdbx_description
1 polymer ?
#
loop_
_entity_poly.entity_id
_entity_poly.type
_entity_poly.pdbx_seq_one_letter_code
_entity_poly.pdbx_strand_id
1 'polypeptide(L)' 'MVRFSRATLHREVNARRFPAPITTAAQKTAWLKPDIEKWIAGRIAARDAETMA' A
#
# COMPACT_ATOMS: atom_id res chain seq x y z
N MET A 1 -5.11 13.93 9.68
CA MET A 1 -5.55 12.58 10.10
C MET A 1 -6.15 11.88 8.88
N VAL A 2 -5.43 10.94 8.26
CA VAL A 2 -5.88 10.31 7.02
C VAL A 2 -6.95 9.26 7.34
N ARG A 3 -8.16 9.41 6.80
CA ARG A 3 -9.31 8.52 7.04
C ARG A 3 -9.23 7.26 6.18
N PHE A 4 -8.28 6.37 6.47
CA PHE A 4 -8.36 5.00 5.95
C PHE A 4 -9.04 4.11 7.00
N SER A 5 -10.26 3.67 6.72
CA SER A 5 -10.88 2.61 7.51
C SER A 5 -10.05 1.32 7.37
N ARG A 6 -9.86 0.58 8.47
CA ARG A 6 -9.10 -0.69 8.47
C ARG A 6 -9.64 -1.66 7.41
N ALA A 7 -10.96 -1.68 7.21
CA ALA A 7 -11.61 -2.50 6.20
C ALA A 7 -11.16 -2.14 4.77
N THR A 8 -10.99 -0.85 4.48
CA THR A 8 -10.50 -0.38 3.17
C THR A 8 -9.07 -0.85 2.94
N LEU A 9 -8.20 -0.76 3.96
CA LEU A 9 -6.82 -1.24 3.85
C LEU A 9 -6.78 -2.74 3.55
N HIS A 10 -7.53 -3.55 4.30
CA HIS A 10 -7.61 -4.99 4.04
C HIS A 10 -8.18 -5.31 2.66
N ARG A 11 -9.17 -4.53 2.18
CA ARG A 11 -9.72 -4.70 0.83
C ARG A 11 -8.68 -4.40 -0.26
N GLU A 12 -7.90 -3.34 -0.12
CA GLU A 12 -6.86 -2.98 -1.09
C GLU A 12 -5.68 -3.97 -1.07
N VAL A 13 -5.33 -4.50 0.11
CA VAL A 13 -4.39 -5.63 0.24
C VAL A 13 -4.91 -6.86 -0.50
N ASN A 14 -6.17 -7.25 -0.28
CA ASN A 14 -6.80 -8.37 -0.99
C ASN A 14 -6.89 -8.14 -2.49
N ALA A 15 -7.15 -6.90 -2.92
CA ALA A 15 -7.17 -6.50 -4.32
C ALA A 15 -5.77 -6.45 -4.97
N ARG A 16 -4.70 -6.81 -4.24
CA ARG A 16 -3.29 -6.73 -4.68
C ARG A 16 -2.88 -5.33 -5.13
N ARG A 17 -3.62 -4.31 -4.69
CA ARG A 17 -3.34 -2.90 -4.94
C ARG A 17 -2.49 -2.28 -3.84
N PHE A 18 -2.31 -2.96 -2.71
CA PHE A 18 -1.45 -2.56 -1.61
C PHE A 18 -0.51 -3.71 -1.25
N PRO A 19 0.74 -3.45 -0.81
CA PRO A 19 1.68 -4.51 -0.44
C PRO A 19 1.12 -5.44 0.64
N ALA A 20 1.34 -6.73 0.45
CA ALA A 20 0.92 -7.73 1.43
C ALA A 20 1.67 -7.50 2.76
N PRO A 21 0.96 -7.45 3.89
CA PRO A 21 1.61 -7.32 5.18
C PRO A 21 2.39 -8.60 5.53
N ILE A 22 3.56 -8.41 6.12
CA ILE A 22 4.33 -9.49 6.73
C ILE A 22 3.95 -9.62 8.20
N THR A 23 3.78 -10.86 8.66
CA THR A 23 3.53 -11.14 10.08
C THR A 23 4.87 -11.18 10.80
N THR A 24 5.11 -10.23 11.70
CA THR A 24 6.29 -10.29 12.57
C THR A 24 6.04 -11.26 13.74
N ALA A 25 7.11 -11.75 14.37
CA ALA A 25 7.05 -12.72 15.47
C ALA A 25 6.09 -12.33 16.63
N ALA A 26 5.79 -11.04 16.78
CA ALA A 26 4.85 -10.51 17.78
C ALA A 26 3.39 -10.41 17.29
N GLN A 27 2.96 -11.19 16.29
CA GLN A 27 1.61 -11.09 15.67
C GLN A 27 1.29 -9.69 15.12
N LYS A 28 2.33 -8.87 14.88
CA LYS A 28 2.17 -7.53 14.35
C LYS A 28 2.18 -7.58 12.83
N THR A 29 1.22 -6.87 12.24
CA THR A 29 1.18 -6.57 10.81
C THR A 29 2.25 -5.52 10.53
N ALA A 30 3.30 -5.89 9.81
CA ALA A 30 4.36 -5.00 9.40
C ALA A 30 4.51 -5.01 7.88
N TRP A 31 5.22 -4.03 7.35
CA TRP A 31 5.57 -3.96 5.93
C TRP A 31 7.06 -3.69 5.80
N LEU A 32 7.65 -4.28 4.75
CA LEU A 32 9.01 -3.94 4.38
C LEU A 32 9.02 -2.51 3.82
N LYS A 33 9.89 -1.66 4.39
CA LYS A 33 10.05 -0.27 3.94
C LYS A 33 10.30 -0.17 2.41
N PRO A 34 11.16 -1.01 1.80
CA PRO A 34 11.39 -0.97 0.35
C PRO A 34 10.13 -1.24 -0.48
N ASP A 35 9.24 -2.13 -0.02
CA ASP A 35 8.02 -2.49 -0.75
C ASP A 35 7.00 -1.35 -0.71
N ILE A 36 6.91 -0.66 0.42
CA ILE A 36 6.06 0.53 0.57
C ILE A 36 6.61 1.67 -0.29
N GLU A 37 7.92 1.91 -0.29
CA GLU A 37 8.53 2.95 -1.13
C GLU A 37 8.30 2.68 -2.63
N LYS A 38 8.49 1.44 -3.08
CA LYS A 38 8.16 1.03 -4.47
C LYS A 38 6.69 1.24 -4.80
N TRP A 39 5.80 0.89 -3.88
CA TRP A 39 4.37 1.08 -4.07
C TRP A 39 3.98 2.56 -4.20
N ILE A 40 4.52 3.42 -3.32
CA ILE A 40 4.31 4.87 -3.39
C ILE A 40 4.83 5.43 -4.72
N ALA A 41 6.05 5.06 -5.10
CA ALA A 41 6.65 5.50 -6.36
C ALA A 41 5.80 5.08 -7.58
N GLY A 42 5.32 3.84 -7.61
CA GLY A 42 4.44 3.36 -8.68
C GLY A 42 3.10 4.09 -8.75
N ARG A 43 2.51 4.44 -7.60
CA ARG A 43 1.26 5.23 -7.55
C ARG A 43 1.46 6.67 -8.02
N ILE A 44 2.59 7.29 -7.68
CA ILE A 44 2.95 8.62 -8.18
C ILE A 44 3.14 8.57 -9.69
N ALA A 45 3.94 7.64 -10.20
CA ALA A 45 4.15 7.46 -11.63
C ALA A 45 2.84 7.21 -12.40
N ALA A 46 1.94 6.37 -11.87
CA ALA A 46 0.63 6.14 -12.48
C ALA A 46 -0.24 7.40 -12.50
N ARG A 47 -0.23 8.20 -11.42
CA ARG A 47 -0.96 9.48 -11.37
C ARG A 47 -0.38 10.52 -12.32
N ASP A 48 0.94 10.61 -12.40
CA ASP A 48 1.63 11.56 -13.27
C ASP A 48 1.39 11.18 -14.74
N ALA A 49 1.35 9.88 -15.06
CA ALA A 49 0.96 9.39 -16.37
C ALA A 49 -0.50 9.70 -16.73
N GLU A 50 -1.43 9.63 -15.76
CA GLU A 50 -2.85 10.00 -15.95
C GLU A 50 -3.03 11.52 -16.08
N THR A 51 -2.14 12.33 -15.49
CA THR A 51 -2.17 13.79 -15.60
C THR A 51 -1.60 14.29 -16.94
N MET A 52 -0.76 13.49 -17.60
CA MET A 52 -0.19 13.80 -18.92
C MET A 52 -0.95 13.15 -20.09
N ALA A 53 -2.07 12.47 -19.82
CA ALA A 53 -2.98 11.91 -20.82
C ALA A 53 -4.17 12.85 -21.08
#